data_AF-D8EXU2-F1
#
_entry.id   AF-D8EXU2-F1
#
_cell.length_a   1.000
_cell.length_b   1.000
_cell.length_c   1.000
_cell.angle_alpha   90.00
_cell.angle_beta   90.00
_cell.angle_gamma   90.00
#
_symmetry.space_group_name_H-M   'P 1'
#
loop_
_entity.id
_entity.type
_entity.pdbx_description
1 polymer ?
#
loop_
_entity_poly.entity_id
_entity_poly.type
_entity_poly.pdbx_seq_one_letter_code
_entity_poly.pdbx_strand_id
1 'polypeptide(L)'
;MKETVKMDVSTTANQPNARKTEKKGNPPMGRERIKIDLLIHDLKVPLAVIEAGLTSMLNRPEKYGPITEKQKRVFDRALRNTKVLKTLVADALELGRSGEGIVFFSNFRLADLIEETLVEILDLTDTGMAEKLKGCINLTQFKETLEEKGLLLSMGEDLWGQEICQDETKIKQILRNLLNNALKYRKSRVELSVECRQDAIIF
;
A
#
# COMPACT_ATOMS: atom_id res chain seq x y z
N MET A 1 -29.35 81.08 -30.66
CA MET A 1 -28.24 80.41 -29.96
C MET A 1 -28.83 79.75 -28.72
N LYS A 2 -28.83 78.42 -28.67
CA LYS A 2 -29.42 77.61 -27.59
C LYS A 2 -28.64 77.80 -26.29
N GLU A 3 -29.35 78.24 -25.25
CA GLU A 3 -29.79 77.49 -24.05
C GLU A 3 -28.69 77.33 -22.99
N THR A 4 -28.62 78.22 -21.99
CA THR A 4 -29.39 78.26 -20.72
C THR A 4 -28.88 77.23 -19.70
N VAL A 5 -28.04 77.73 -18.80
CA VAL A 5 -27.58 77.09 -17.57
C VAL A 5 -28.75 76.97 -16.58
N LYS A 6 -28.97 75.78 -16.03
CA LYS A 6 -29.58 75.60 -14.71
C LYS A 6 -28.80 74.56 -13.94
N MET A 7 -28.13 75.01 -12.89
CA MET A 7 -27.74 74.19 -11.76
C MET A 7 -28.96 74.06 -10.85
N ASP A 8 -29.31 72.83 -10.48
CA ASP A 8 -30.07 72.59 -9.26
C ASP A 8 -29.46 71.40 -8.52
N VAL A 9 -29.20 71.67 -7.25
CA VAL A 9 -28.70 70.75 -6.22
C VAL A 9 -29.83 69.80 -5.86
N SER A 10 -29.53 68.51 -5.65
CA SER A 10 -29.88 67.84 -4.37
C SER A 10 -29.74 66.30 -4.37
N THR A 11 -29.29 65.83 -3.20
CA THR A 11 -29.61 64.57 -2.53
C THR A 11 -28.73 63.34 -2.77
N THR A 12 -27.75 63.24 -1.88
CA THR A 12 -27.04 62.06 -1.40
C THR A 12 -28.00 60.99 -0.84
N ALA A 13 -27.95 59.76 -1.37
CA ALA A 13 -28.50 58.58 -0.72
C ALA A 13 -27.76 57.30 -1.16
N ASN A 14 -26.75 56.95 -0.36
CA ASN A 14 -26.30 55.62 0.06
C ASN A 14 -26.72 54.38 -0.79
N GLN A 15 -25.75 53.75 -1.47
CA GLN A 15 -25.80 52.33 -1.85
C GLN A 15 -24.54 51.60 -1.32
N PRO A 16 -24.68 50.40 -0.74
CA PRO A 16 -23.56 49.71 -0.08
C PRO A 16 -22.63 48.99 -1.06
N ASN A 17 -21.34 49.07 -0.74
CA ASN A 17 -20.19 48.41 -1.37
C ASN A 17 -20.43 46.93 -1.70
N ALA A 18 -20.46 46.59 -3.00
CA ALA A 18 -20.32 45.21 -3.47
C ALA A 18 -18.86 44.76 -3.29
N ARG A 19 -18.60 44.00 -2.22
CA ARG A 19 -17.35 43.31 -1.96
C ARG A 19 -17.18 42.23 -3.03
N LYS A 20 -16.30 42.46 -4.02
CA LYS A 20 -15.83 41.42 -4.95
C LYS A 20 -15.07 40.36 -4.14
N THR A 21 -15.70 39.23 -3.88
CA THR A 21 -15.01 38.01 -3.46
C THR A 21 -14.41 37.36 -4.69
N GLU A 22 -13.10 37.51 -4.86
CA GLU A 22 -12.31 36.71 -5.78
C GLU A 22 -12.44 35.23 -5.39
N LYS A 23 -13.22 34.47 -6.15
CA LYS A 23 -13.14 33.01 -6.15
C LYS A 23 -11.77 32.64 -6.72
N LYS A 24 -10.79 32.36 -5.86
CA LYS A 24 -9.63 31.53 -6.23
C LYS A 24 -10.17 30.17 -6.64
N GLY A 25 -10.33 29.98 -7.96
CA GLY A 25 -10.64 28.68 -8.53
C GLY A 25 -9.53 27.71 -8.15
N ASN A 26 -9.91 26.63 -7.49
CA ASN A 26 -9.04 25.48 -7.27
C ASN A 26 -8.54 24.99 -8.65
N PRO A 27 -7.24 24.70 -8.86
CA PRO A 27 -6.76 24.21 -10.14
C PRO A 27 -7.39 22.84 -10.44
N PRO A 28 -7.48 22.42 -11.71
CA PRO A 28 -8.12 21.16 -12.08
C PRO A 28 -7.24 19.98 -11.63
N MET A 29 -7.51 19.45 -10.43
CA MET A 29 -6.79 18.34 -9.79
C MET A 29 -6.74 17.04 -10.60
N GLY A 30 -7.54 16.90 -11.67
CA GLY A 30 -7.58 15.69 -12.49
C GLY A 30 -6.36 15.47 -13.40
N ARG A 31 -5.70 16.54 -13.87
CA ARG A 31 -4.58 16.39 -14.83
C ARG A 31 -3.24 16.03 -14.18
N GLU A 32 -3.01 16.42 -12.93
CA GLU A 32 -1.79 16.06 -12.19
C GLU A 32 -1.83 14.61 -11.69
N ARG A 33 -3.00 14.13 -11.25
CA ARG A 33 -3.16 12.75 -10.76
C ARG A 33 -2.96 11.70 -11.85
N ILE A 34 -3.55 11.91 -13.03
CA ILE A 34 -3.34 11.02 -14.20
C ILE A 34 -1.84 10.91 -14.56
N LYS A 35 -1.08 12.01 -14.43
CA LYS A 35 0.37 11.98 -14.66
C LYS A 35 1.11 11.17 -13.61
N ILE A 36 0.70 11.23 -12.34
CA ILE A 36 1.31 10.47 -11.25
C ILE A 36 1.03 8.98 -11.41
N ASP A 37 -0.20 8.57 -11.74
CA ASP A 37 -0.53 7.15 -11.93
C ASP A 37 0.21 6.53 -13.13
N LEU A 38 0.33 7.28 -14.23
CA LEU A 38 1.15 6.88 -15.38
C LEU A 38 2.63 6.74 -15.01
N LEU A 39 3.20 7.72 -14.29
CA LEU A 39 4.59 7.66 -13.84
C LEU A 39 4.83 6.47 -12.91
N ILE A 40 3.92 6.21 -11.97
CA ILE A 40 3.98 5.07 -11.04
C ILE A 40 3.89 3.74 -11.79
N HIS A 41 2.98 3.65 -12.76
CA HIS A 41 2.86 2.49 -13.63
C HIS A 41 4.16 2.22 -14.41
N ASP A 42 4.73 3.26 -15.00
CA ASP A 42 5.96 3.17 -15.80
C ASP A 42 7.20 2.83 -14.96
N LEU A 43 7.14 3.02 -13.63
CA LEU A 43 8.17 2.56 -12.69
C LEU A 43 8.07 1.07 -12.35
N LYS A 44 6.89 0.44 -12.43
CA LYS A 44 6.73 -0.98 -12.10
C LYS A 44 7.54 -1.88 -13.02
N VAL A 45 7.55 -1.57 -14.32
CA VAL A 45 8.26 -2.35 -15.34
C VAL A 45 9.78 -2.38 -15.13
N PRO A 46 10.49 -1.24 -15.03
CA PRO A 46 11.93 -1.24 -14.80
C PRO A 46 12.30 -1.87 -13.45
N LEU A 47 11.49 -1.70 -12.40
CA LEU A 47 11.73 -2.38 -11.12
C LEU A 47 11.62 -3.90 -11.23
N ALA A 48 10.64 -4.41 -11.97
CA ALA A 48 10.51 -5.85 -12.23
C ALA A 48 11.70 -6.40 -13.03
N VAL A 49 12.22 -5.63 -13.99
CA VAL A 49 13.43 -6.00 -14.75
C VAL A 49 14.66 -6.06 -13.84
N ILE A 50 14.85 -5.07 -12.97
CA ILE A 50 15.96 -5.04 -12.00
C ILE A 50 15.85 -6.22 -11.03
N GLU A 51 14.66 -6.48 -10.49
CA GLU A 51 14.38 -7.60 -9.58
C GLU A 51 14.72 -8.95 -10.25
N ALA A 52 14.24 -9.16 -11.48
CA ALA A 52 14.50 -10.38 -12.23
C ALA A 52 16.00 -10.55 -12.57
N GLY A 53 16.68 -9.45 -12.91
CA GLY A 53 18.12 -9.44 -13.17
C GLY A 53 18.93 -9.85 -11.94
N LEU A 54 18.67 -9.20 -10.80
CA LEU A 54 19.34 -9.51 -9.53
C LEU A 54 19.06 -10.95 -9.06
N THR A 55 17.81 -11.39 -9.16
CA THR A 55 17.41 -12.77 -8.82
C THR A 55 18.11 -13.78 -9.72
N SER A 56 18.22 -13.48 -11.02
CA SER A 56 18.92 -14.34 -11.97
C SER A 56 20.41 -14.42 -11.66
N MET A 57 21.07 -13.30 -11.34
CA MET A 57 22.49 -13.29 -10.98
C MET A 57 22.77 -14.06 -9.68
N LEU A 58 21.84 -14.03 -8.71
CA LEU A 58 21.97 -14.75 -7.44
C LEU A 58 21.74 -16.26 -7.59
N ASN A 59 20.75 -16.65 -8.41
CA ASN A 59 20.24 -18.02 -8.43
C ASN A 59 20.65 -18.84 -9.66
N ARG A 60 21.27 -18.21 -10.68
CA ARG A 60 21.64 -18.86 -11.95
C ARG A 60 23.13 -18.72 -12.28
N PRO A 61 24.04 -19.26 -11.44
CA PRO A 61 25.49 -19.18 -11.69
C PRO A 61 25.91 -19.85 -13.00
N GLU A 62 25.13 -20.80 -13.52
CA GLU A 62 25.35 -21.45 -14.81
C GLU A 62 25.23 -20.50 -16.01
N LYS A 63 24.44 -19.42 -15.87
CA LYS A 63 24.18 -18.45 -16.94
C LYS A 63 25.02 -17.18 -16.81
N TYR A 64 25.29 -16.74 -15.59
CA TYR A 64 25.94 -15.45 -15.31
C TYR A 64 27.34 -15.58 -14.68
N GLY A 65 27.79 -16.81 -14.41
CA GLY A 65 29.05 -17.10 -13.75
C GLY A 65 28.96 -17.06 -12.22
N PRO A 66 30.01 -17.54 -11.52
CA PRO A 66 30.06 -17.52 -10.07
C PRO A 66 30.19 -16.10 -9.54
N ILE A 67 29.53 -15.82 -8.42
CA ILE A 67 29.62 -14.55 -7.70
C ILE A 67 30.36 -14.74 -6.38
N THR A 68 31.14 -13.74 -5.99
CA THR A 68 31.83 -13.74 -4.69
C THR A 68 30.86 -13.46 -3.53
N GLU A 69 31.21 -13.85 -2.32
CA GLU A 69 30.42 -13.53 -1.11
C GLU A 69 30.26 -12.02 -0.85
N LYS A 70 31.18 -11.19 -1.35
CA LYS A 70 31.02 -9.73 -1.31
C LYS A 70 29.95 -9.26 -2.30
N GLN A 71 29.94 -9.80 -3.52
CA GLN A 71 28.94 -9.49 -4.54
C GLN A 71 27.55 -9.98 -4.13
N LYS A 72 27.45 -11.21 -3.63
CA LYS A 72 26.19 -11.79 -3.12
C LYS A 72 25.52 -10.88 -2.10
N ARG A 73 26.26 -10.41 -1.08
CA ARG A 73 25.75 -9.47 -0.08
C ARG A 73 25.28 -8.13 -0.67
N VAL A 74 25.93 -7.62 -1.72
CA VAL A 74 25.50 -6.39 -2.40
C VAL A 74 24.23 -6.64 -3.21
N PHE A 75 24.16 -7.76 -3.94
CA PHE A 75 23.00 -8.15 -4.73
C PHE A 75 21.77 -8.44 -3.86
N ASP A 76 21.93 -9.14 -2.74
CA ASP A 76 20.85 -9.38 -1.78
C ASP A 76 20.29 -8.06 -1.23
N ARG A 77 21.17 -7.09 -0.92
CA ARG A 77 20.76 -5.75 -0.50
C ARG A 77 20.05 -4.97 -1.60
N ALA A 78 20.57 -5.01 -2.82
CA ALA A 78 19.94 -4.34 -3.97
C ALA A 78 18.55 -4.95 -4.27
N LEU A 79 18.44 -6.28 -4.19
CA LEU A 79 17.20 -7.01 -4.42
C LEU A 79 16.16 -6.64 -3.36
N ARG A 80 16.56 -6.64 -2.08
CA ARG A 80 15.68 -6.23 -0.97
C ARG A 80 15.17 -4.80 -1.16
N ASN A 81 16.05 -3.85 -1.49
CA ASN A 81 15.63 -2.46 -1.74
C ASN A 81 14.74 -2.32 -2.98
N THR A 82 14.97 -3.11 -4.03
CA THR A 82 14.12 -3.12 -5.23
C THR A 82 12.71 -3.60 -4.90
N LYS A 83 12.59 -4.67 -4.10
CA LYS A 83 11.29 -5.16 -3.61
C LYS A 83 10.58 -4.12 -2.74
N VAL A 84 11.29 -3.49 -1.79
CA VAL A 84 10.74 -2.40 -0.96
C VAL A 84 10.23 -1.24 -1.84
N LEU A 85 11.01 -0.81 -2.83
CA LEU A 85 10.60 0.26 -3.75
C LEU A 85 9.37 -0.13 -4.58
N LYS A 86 9.30 -1.37 -5.05
CA LYS A 86 8.13 -1.90 -5.77
C LYS A 86 6.88 -1.88 -4.89
N THR A 87 6.99 -2.24 -3.61
CA THR A 87 5.90 -2.12 -2.64
C THR A 87 5.47 -0.66 -2.45
N LEU A 88 6.42 0.27 -2.27
CA LEU A 88 6.11 1.71 -2.12
C LEU A 88 5.42 2.30 -3.37
N VAL A 89 5.86 1.91 -4.56
CA VAL A 89 5.24 2.30 -5.84
C VAL A 89 3.81 1.75 -5.93
N ALA A 90 3.60 0.49 -5.55
CA ALA A 90 2.25 -0.09 -5.49
C ALA A 90 1.36 0.64 -4.48
N ASP A 91 1.89 0.96 -3.30
CA ASP A 91 1.16 1.68 -2.25
C ASP A 91 0.77 3.10 -2.69
N ALA A 92 1.65 3.80 -3.40
CA ALA A 92 1.38 5.13 -3.95
C ALA A 92 0.26 5.11 -5.01
N LEU A 93 0.23 4.09 -5.88
CA LEU A 93 -0.86 3.91 -6.84
C LEU A 93 -2.20 3.71 -6.14
N GLU A 94 -2.19 2.85 -5.11
CA GLU A 94 -3.41 2.49 -4.39
C GLU A 94 -3.95 3.65 -3.56
N LEU A 95 -3.08 4.54 -3.07
CA LEU A 95 -3.48 5.81 -2.46
C LEU A 95 -4.22 6.72 -3.45
N GLY A 96 -3.74 6.80 -4.70
CA GLY A 96 -4.40 7.53 -5.79
C GLY A 96 -5.83 7.03 -6.03
N ARG A 97 -5.97 5.71 -6.19
CA ARG A 97 -7.27 5.03 -6.41
C ARG A 97 -8.22 5.12 -5.23
N SER A 98 -7.70 4.99 -4.00
CA SER A 98 -8.51 5.08 -2.77
C SER A 98 -9.08 6.48 -2.56
N GLY A 99 -8.35 7.53 -2.97
CA GLY A 99 -8.85 8.91 -2.96
C GLY A 99 -10.01 9.18 -3.92
N GLU A 100 -10.31 8.24 -4.83
CA GLU A 100 -11.44 8.30 -5.77
C GLU A 100 -12.63 7.43 -5.31
N GLY A 101 -12.51 6.75 -4.18
CA GLY A 101 -13.56 5.87 -3.64
C GLY A 101 -13.74 4.56 -4.42
N ILE A 102 -12.76 4.17 -5.24
CA ILE A 102 -12.83 2.95 -6.05
C ILE A 102 -12.45 1.75 -5.17
N VAL A 103 -13.34 0.76 -5.11
CA VAL A 103 -13.20 -0.50 -4.35
C VAL A 103 -13.48 -1.68 -5.29
N PHE A 104 -12.63 -2.70 -5.26
CA PHE A 104 -12.78 -3.90 -6.08
C PHE A 104 -13.01 -5.12 -5.19
N PHE A 105 -14.27 -5.54 -5.09
CA PHE A 105 -14.65 -6.71 -4.31
C PHE A 105 -14.30 -8.01 -5.06
N SER A 106 -13.65 -8.92 -4.36
CA SER A 106 -13.38 -10.29 -4.79
C SER A 106 -13.67 -11.26 -3.65
N ASN A 107 -14.00 -12.52 -4.01
CA ASN A 107 -14.05 -13.61 -3.04
C ASN A 107 -12.63 -14.16 -2.86
N PHE A 108 -12.22 -14.35 -1.62
CA PHE A 108 -10.94 -14.96 -1.27
C PHE A 108 -11.01 -15.60 0.13
N ARG A 109 -10.09 -16.52 0.42
CA ARG A 109 -10.02 -17.18 1.73
C ARG A 109 -9.16 -16.36 2.70
N LEU A 110 -9.57 -16.30 3.96
CA LEU A 110 -8.80 -15.62 5.00
C LEU A 110 -7.40 -16.22 5.21
N ALA A 111 -7.26 -17.55 5.09
CA ALA A 111 -5.96 -18.23 5.08
C ALA A 111 -5.03 -17.61 4.02
N ASP A 112 -5.45 -17.61 2.75
CA ASP A 112 -4.65 -17.13 1.64
C ASP A 112 -4.22 -15.67 1.84
N LEU A 113 -5.14 -14.81 2.29
CA LEU A 113 -4.84 -13.40 2.62
C LEU A 113 -3.72 -13.29 3.67
N ILE A 114 -3.81 -14.03 4.77
CA ILE A 114 -2.91 -13.92 5.91
C ILE A 114 -1.57 -14.59 5.63
N GLU A 115 -1.59 -15.76 5.01
CA GLU A 115 -0.41 -16.48 4.56
C GLU A 115 0.41 -15.61 3.60
N GLU A 116 -0.22 -15.13 2.54
CA GLU A 116 0.48 -14.31 1.54
C GLU A 116 1.03 -13.01 2.15
N THR A 117 0.25 -12.34 3.01
CA THR A 117 0.68 -11.09 3.65
C THR A 117 1.90 -11.33 4.56
N LEU A 118 1.88 -12.37 5.39
CA LEU A 118 2.97 -12.67 6.31
C LEU A 118 4.20 -13.19 5.60
N VAL A 119 4.03 -14.03 4.58
CA VAL A 119 5.13 -14.48 3.71
C VAL A 119 5.77 -13.28 3.00
N GLU A 120 4.99 -12.34 2.46
CA GLU A 120 5.52 -11.12 1.81
C GLU A 120 6.38 -10.29 2.78
N ILE A 121 5.87 -10.04 3.99
CA ILE A 121 6.59 -9.28 5.02
C ILE A 121 7.89 -9.99 5.44
N LEU A 122 7.80 -11.30 5.67
CA LEU A 122 8.93 -12.08 6.17
C LEU A 122 9.96 -12.34 5.08
N ASP A 123 9.60 -12.46 3.81
CA ASP A 123 10.55 -12.62 2.71
C ASP A 123 11.59 -11.48 2.67
N LEU A 124 11.17 -10.28 3.09
CA LEU A 124 12.03 -9.09 3.19
C LEU A 124 12.89 -9.01 4.44
N THR A 125 12.61 -9.79 5.49
CA THR A 125 13.28 -9.67 6.79
C THR A 125 13.99 -10.96 7.20
N ASP A 126 13.39 -12.11 6.91
CA ASP A 126 13.82 -13.46 7.23
C ASP A 126 13.30 -14.46 6.17
N THR A 127 14.08 -14.63 5.10
CA THR A 127 13.75 -15.52 3.98
C THR A 127 13.62 -16.99 4.40
N GLY A 128 14.37 -17.42 5.43
CA GLY A 128 14.30 -18.81 5.91
C GLY A 128 12.96 -19.10 6.58
N MET A 129 12.46 -18.15 7.37
CA MET A 129 11.13 -18.22 7.96
C MET A 129 10.02 -18.14 6.90
N ALA A 130 10.14 -17.24 5.92
CA ALA A 130 9.18 -17.13 4.84
C ALA A 130 9.02 -18.46 4.07
N GLU A 131 10.12 -19.19 3.86
CA GLU A 131 10.09 -20.49 3.20
C GLU A 131 9.44 -21.59 4.08
N LYS A 132 9.69 -21.58 5.39
CA LYS A 132 8.97 -22.47 6.33
C LYS A 132 7.47 -22.24 6.29
N LEU A 133 7.03 -20.98 6.25
CA LEU A 133 5.61 -20.63 6.22
C LEU A 133 4.93 -21.12 4.94
N LYS A 134 5.58 -21.02 3.78
CA LYS A 134 5.04 -21.57 2.52
C LYS A 134 4.86 -23.09 2.55
N GLY A 135 5.63 -23.79 3.40
CA GLY A 135 5.53 -25.23 3.59
C GLY A 135 4.47 -25.66 4.62
N CYS A 136 3.77 -24.70 5.25
CA CYS A 136 2.74 -25.01 6.23
C CYS A 136 1.47 -25.53 5.53
N ILE A 137 0.89 -26.61 6.04
CA ILE A 137 -0.31 -27.24 5.45
C ILE A 137 -1.59 -26.97 6.26
N ASN A 138 -1.46 -26.45 7.48
CA ASN A 138 -2.58 -26.18 8.37
C ASN A 138 -2.27 -25.00 9.32
N LEU A 139 -3.34 -24.50 9.95
CA LEU A 139 -3.28 -23.36 10.87
C LEU A 139 -2.35 -23.62 12.08
N THR A 140 -2.32 -24.84 12.60
CA THR A 140 -1.49 -25.19 13.77
C THR A 140 -0.01 -25.04 13.46
N GLN A 141 0.46 -25.66 12.38
CA GLN A 141 1.84 -25.56 11.92
C GLN A 141 2.20 -24.11 11.59
N PHE A 142 1.26 -23.36 11.00
CA PHE A 142 1.46 -21.95 10.69
C PHE A 142 1.67 -21.12 11.97
N LYS A 143 0.82 -21.30 12.98
CA LYS A 143 0.95 -20.64 14.31
C LYS A 143 2.28 -20.96 14.99
N GLU A 144 2.64 -22.23 15.07
CA GLU A 144 3.90 -22.68 15.68
C GLU A 144 5.13 -22.05 14.99
N THR A 145 5.09 -21.99 13.66
CA THR A 145 6.16 -21.38 12.88
C THR A 145 6.28 -19.89 13.21
N LEU A 146 5.16 -19.15 13.28
CA LEU A 146 5.15 -17.72 13.63
C LEU A 146 5.67 -17.42 15.03
N GLU A 147 5.38 -18.31 15.99
CA GLU A 147 5.82 -18.18 17.38
C GLU A 147 7.34 -18.13 17.52
N GLU A 148 8.09 -18.85 16.65
CA GLU A 148 9.56 -18.80 16.61
C GLU A 148 10.11 -17.36 16.46
N LYS A 149 9.31 -16.43 15.91
CA LYS A 149 9.67 -15.03 15.68
C LYS A 149 8.97 -14.03 16.59
N GLY A 150 8.25 -14.53 17.60
CA GLY A 150 7.47 -13.70 18.50
C GLY A 150 6.26 -13.06 17.81
N LEU A 151 5.71 -13.70 16.77
CA LEU A 151 4.42 -13.35 16.20
C LEU A 151 3.40 -14.42 16.62
N LEU A 152 2.32 -14.00 17.27
CA LEU A 152 1.22 -14.86 17.66
C LEU A 152 0.05 -14.63 16.71
N LEU A 153 -0.52 -15.70 16.16
CA LEU A 153 -1.76 -15.64 15.39
C LEU A 153 -2.90 -16.22 16.24
N SER A 154 -3.82 -15.36 16.66
CA SER A 154 -5.04 -15.75 17.37
C SER A 154 -6.20 -15.78 16.40
N MET A 155 -6.62 -16.98 16.00
CA MET A 155 -7.73 -17.21 15.07
C MET A 155 -8.31 -18.62 15.25
N GLY A 156 -9.63 -18.75 15.09
CA GLY A 156 -10.32 -20.04 15.01
C GLY A 156 -10.14 -20.76 13.67
N GLU A 157 -10.25 -22.08 13.67
CA GLU A 157 -10.15 -22.90 12.44
C GLU A 157 -11.32 -22.63 11.47
N ASP A 158 -12.48 -22.26 12.01
CA ASP A 158 -13.68 -21.85 11.27
C ASP A 158 -13.41 -20.61 10.41
N LEU A 159 -12.68 -19.64 10.96
CA LEU A 159 -12.29 -18.42 10.25
C LEU A 159 -11.18 -18.68 9.23
N TRP A 160 -10.23 -19.56 9.53
CA TRP A 160 -9.10 -19.82 8.64
C TRP A 160 -9.55 -20.27 7.25
N GLY A 161 -10.53 -21.17 7.19
CA GLY A 161 -11.08 -21.66 5.93
C GLY A 161 -12.11 -20.77 5.27
N GLN A 162 -12.58 -19.71 5.94
CA GLN A 162 -13.72 -18.91 5.50
C GLN A 162 -13.41 -18.09 4.24
N GLU A 163 -14.32 -18.14 3.28
CA GLU A 163 -14.34 -17.24 2.12
C GLU A 163 -15.09 -15.95 2.44
N ILE A 164 -14.52 -14.82 2.04
CA ILE A 164 -15.07 -13.49 2.29
C ILE A 164 -15.07 -12.66 1.01
N CYS A 165 -16.05 -11.77 0.86
CA CYS A 165 -16.17 -10.87 -0.29
C CYS A 165 -15.76 -9.45 0.11
N GLN A 166 -14.53 -9.06 -0.19
CA GLN A 166 -13.96 -7.75 0.18
C GLN A 166 -12.93 -7.29 -0.86
N ASP A 167 -12.38 -6.09 -0.70
CA ASP A 167 -11.22 -5.64 -1.49
C ASP A 167 -9.93 -6.24 -0.91
N GLU A 168 -9.56 -7.41 -1.44
CA GLU A 168 -8.39 -8.16 -0.99
C GLU A 168 -7.11 -7.30 -1.07
N THR A 169 -6.96 -6.52 -2.14
CA THR A 169 -5.75 -5.71 -2.37
C THR A 169 -5.61 -4.64 -1.29
N LYS A 170 -6.70 -3.93 -0.98
CA LYS A 170 -6.71 -2.91 0.08
C LYS A 170 -6.51 -3.53 1.45
N ILE A 171 -7.17 -4.66 1.76
CA ILE A 171 -7.01 -5.33 3.06
C ILE A 171 -5.56 -5.82 3.23
N LYS A 172 -4.99 -6.51 2.23
CA LYS A 172 -3.59 -6.95 2.22
C LYS A 172 -2.64 -5.78 2.43
N GLN A 173 -2.89 -4.64 1.78
CA GLN A 173 -2.10 -3.42 1.99
C GLN A 173 -2.20 -2.89 3.43
N ILE A 174 -3.41 -2.80 3.99
CA ILE A 174 -3.63 -2.34 5.37
C ILE A 174 -2.90 -3.27 6.34
N LEU A 175 -3.09 -4.58 6.23
CA LEU A 175 -2.44 -5.58 7.06
C LEU A 175 -0.91 -5.50 6.93
N ARG A 176 -0.39 -5.41 5.70
CA ARG A 176 1.05 -5.25 5.46
C ARG A 176 1.61 -4.02 6.17
N ASN A 177 0.94 -2.89 6.10
CA ASN A 177 1.38 -1.65 6.73
C ASN A 177 1.38 -1.76 8.26
N LEU A 178 0.31 -2.31 8.84
CA LEU A 178 0.18 -2.48 10.28
C LEU A 178 1.18 -3.49 10.82
N LEU A 179 1.29 -4.66 10.19
CA LEU A 179 2.19 -5.73 10.61
C LEU A 179 3.66 -5.38 10.42
N ASN A 180 4.04 -4.72 9.31
CA ASN A 180 5.41 -4.22 9.14
C ASN A 180 5.80 -3.26 10.25
N ASN A 181 4.90 -2.32 10.59
CA ASN A 181 5.13 -1.39 11.69
C ASN A 181 5.25 -2.14 13.03
N ALA A 182 4.33 -3.05 13.32
CA ALA A 182 4.35 -3.85 14.54
C ALA A 182 5.65 -4.65 14.66
N LEU A 183 6.05 -5.37 13.61
CA LEU A 183 7.26 -6.19 13.59
C LEU A 183 8.54 -5.35 13.68
N LYS A 184 8.56 -4.14 13.11
CA LYS A 184 9.71 -3.23 13.16
C LYS A 184 9.91 -2.60 14.54
N TYR A 185 8.83 -2.26 15.24
CA TYR A 185 8.88 -1.54 16.53
C TYR A 185 8.57 -2.43 17.75
N ARG A 186 8.41 -3.74 17.57
CA ARG A 186 8.11 -4.67 18.67
C ARG A 186 9.20 -4.67 19.75
N LYS A 187 8.77 -4.64 21.01
CA LYS A 187 9.66 -4.80 22.18
C LYS A 187 9.90 -6.27 22.53
N SER A 188 8.86 -7.10 22.42
CA SER A 188 8.92 -8.54 22.73
C SER A 188 8.19 -9.37 21.68
N ARG A 189 6.87 -9.17 21.55
CA ARG A 189 6.01 -9.93 20.64
C ARG A 189 4.99 -9.05 19.94
N VAL A 190 4.45 -9.55 18.84
CA VAL A 190 3.30 -9.01 18.11
C VAL A 190 2.22 -10.09 18.13
N GLU A 191 0.97 -9.69 18.29
CA GLU A 191 -0.18 -10.57 18.16
C GLU A 191 -1.06 -10.05 17.03
N LEU A 192 -1.43 -10.94 16.11
CA LEU A 192 -2.45 -10.72 15.09
C LEU A 192 -3.68 -11.52 15.54
N SER A 193 -4.74 -10.82 15.92
CA SER A 193 -6.00 -11.41 16.35
C SER A 193 -7.04 -11.25 15.25
N VAL A 194 -7.66 -12.34 14.81
CA VAL A 194 -8.75 -12.29 13.83
C VAL A 194 -9.99 -12.90 14.45
N GLU A 195 -11.03 -12.08 14.59
CA GLU A 195 -12.30 -12.45 15.20
C GLU A 195 -13.46 -12.15 14.25
N CYS A 196 -14.48 -13.01 14.25
CA CYS A 196 -15.77 -12.70 13.64
C CYS A 196 -16.72 -12.17 14.70
N ARG A 197 -17.29 -10.98 14.49
CA ARG A 197 -18.33 -10.41 15.34
C ARG A 197 -19.52 -10.04 14.47
N GLN A 198 -20.65 -10.70 14.71
CA GLN A 198 -21.87 -10.59 13.91
C GLN A 198 -21.57 -10.96 12.45
N ASP A 199 -21.57 -9.98 11.54
CA ASP A 199 -21.30 -10.14 10.11
C ASP A 199 -19.99 -9.42 9.69
N ALA A 200 -19.14 -9.07 10.65
CA ALA A 200 -17.87 -8.38 10.41
C ALA A 200 -16.67 -9.20 10.89
N ILE A 201 -15.62 -9.23 10.06
CA ILE A 201 -14.31 -9.75 10.46
C ILE A 201 -13.45 -8.59 10.95
N ILE A 202 -12.86 -8.78 12.12
CA ILE A 202 -12.04 -7.80 12.81
C ILE A 202 -10.62 -8.36 12.89
N PHE A 203 -9.65 -7.52 12.52
CA PHE A 203 -8.21 -7.78 12.61
C PHE A 203 -7.57 -6.91 13.69
#